data_AF-A0A1J4UPN2-F1
#
_entry.id   AF-A0A1J4UPN2-F1
#
_cell.length_a   1.000
_cell.length_b   1.000
_cell.length_c   1.000
_cell.angle_alpha   90.00
_cell.angle_beta   90.00
_cell.angle_gamma   90.00
#
_symmetry.space_group_name_H-M   'P 1'
#
loop_
_entity.id
_entity.type
_entity.pdbx_description
1 polymer ?
#
loop_
_entity_poly.entity_id
_entity_poly.type
_entity_poly.pdbx_seq_one_letter_code
_entity_poly.pdbx_strand_id
1 'polypeptide(L)'
;MAKSYVKFSTPADLQAKALEVVEAATNEGGIRKGINETTKAIERGEAKLVIVAEDVDPEEIVLHIPGLCEEKGIPFMFVAEKKALGKAAGLGVGTSAVAIAKAGAGEGALRLVLEKLSGVAPAVVAKHAAEEKPAAKKKEKKG
;
A
#
# COMPACT_ATOMS: atom_id res chain seq x y z
N MET A 1 -13.59 -8.04 -17.85
CA MET A 1 -14.08 -6.64 -17.88
C MET A 1 -13.31 -5.88 -16.81
N ALA A 2 -12.86 -4.66 -17.08
CA ALA A 2 -12.22 -3.85 -16.05
C ALA A 2 -13.26 -3.47 -14.98
N LYS A 3 -12.93 -3.64 -13.70
CA LYS A 3 -13.81 -3.28 -12.59
C LYS A 3 -13.92 -1.76 -12.48
N SER A 4 -15.07 -1.25 -12.03
CA SER A 4 -15.38 0.18 -11.99
C SER A 4 -14.42 1.02 -11.12
N TYR A 5 -13.81 0.40 -10.11
CA TYR A 5 -12.87 1.03 -9.18
C TYR A 5 -11.41 1.08 -9.68
N VAL A 6 -11.08 0.37 -10.78
CA VAL A 6 -9.72 0.36 -11.32
C VAL A 6 -9.50 1.61 -12.17
N LYS A 7 -8.83 2.61 -11.59
CA LYS A 7 -8.65 3.94 -12.18
C LYS A 7 -7.56 4.01 -13.26
N PHE A 8 -6.57 3.13 -13.18
CA PHE A 8 -5.45 3.03 -14.11
C PHE A 8 -4.87 1.62 -14.05
N SER A 9 -4.16 1.22 -15.11
CA SER A 9 -3.48 -0.08 -15.17
C SER A 9 -2.08 0.03 -14.58
N THR A 10 -1.72 -0.91 -13.70
CA THR A 10 -0.37 -1.00 -13.14
C THR A 10 0.44 -2.05 -13.90
N PRO A 11 1.60 -1.72 -14.49
CA PRO A 11 2.44 -2.70 -15.18
C PRO A 11 2.86 -3.88 -14.28
N ALA A 12 2.94 -5.09 -14.84
CA ALA A 12 3.22 -6.32 -14.08
C ALA A 12 4.53 -6.25 -13.28
N ASP A 13 5.58 -5.63 -13.84
CA ASP A 13 6.87 -5.45 -13.16
C ASP A 13 6.73 -4.58 -11.90
N LEU A 14 5.87 -3.56 -11.96
CA LEU A 14 5.61 -2.67 -10.85
C LEU A 14 4.74 -3.36 -9.78
N GLN A 15 3.76 -4.16 -10.21
CA GLN A 15 2.96 -5.00 -9.31
C GLN A 15 3.86 -5.98 -8.53
N ALA A 16 4.75 -6.69 -9.22
CA ALA A 16 5.69 -7.62 -8.60
C ALA A 16 6.57 -6.92 -7.56
N LYS A 17 7.11 -5.75 -7.90
CA LYS A 17 7.95 -4.97 -6.98
C LYS A 17 7.18 -4.49 -5.75
N ALA A 18 5.92 -4.10 -5.91
CA ALA A 18 5.08 -3.72 -4.78
C ALA A 18 4.78 -4.90 -3.85
N LEU A 19 4.57 -6.11 -4.39
CA LEU A 19 4.39 -7.31 -3.57
C LEU A 19 5.65 -7.65 -2.76
N GLU A 20 6.85 -7.48 -3.33
CA GLU A 20 8.12 -7.62 -2.58
C GLU A 20 8.21 -6.63 -1.41
N VAL A 21 7.75 -5.38 -1.62
CA VAL A 21 7.71 -4.38 -0.54
C VAL A 21 6.73 -4.80 0.57
N VAL A 22 5.56 -5.33 0.21
CA VAL A 22 4.58 -5.85 1.19
C VAL A 22 5.18 -6.99 2.00
N GLU A 23 5.89 -7.91 1.35
CA GLU A 23 6.54 -9.04 2.00
C GLU A 23 7.62 -8.56 2.98
N ALA A 24 8.49 -7.64 2.57
CA ALA A 24 9.52 -7.06 3.43
C ALA A 24 8.90 -6.32 4.64
N ALA A 25 7.85 -5.52 4.41
CA ALA A 25 7.17 -4.74 5.43
C ALA A 25 6.38 -5.60 6.42
N THR A 26 5.92 -6.79 6.00
CA THR A 26 5.15 -7.73 6.83
C THR A 26 5.97 -8.21 8.02
N ASN A 27 7.26 -8.51 7.81
CA ASN A 27 8.16 -9.04 8.83
C ASN A 27 8.38 -8.07 10.01
N GLU A 28 8.18 -6.77 9.78
CA GLU A 28 8.33 -5.71 10.79
C GLU A 28 6.99 -5.21 11.35
N GLY A 29 5.86 -5.83 10.99
CA GLY A 29 4.53 -5.38 11.39
C GLY A 29 4.12 -4.03 10.78
N GLY A 30 4.77 -3.64 9.68
CA GLY A 30 4.62 -2.33 9.05
C GLY A 30 3.42 -2.18 8.13
N ILE A 31 2.56 -3.20 8.01
CA ILE A 31 1.41 -3.18 7.11
C ILE A 31 0.07 -3.30 7.85
N ARG A 32 -0.99 -2.82 7.22
CA ARG A 32 -2.39 -3.02 7.60
C ARG A 32 -3.06 -3.89 6.55
N LYS A 33 -3.70 -4.96 6.99
CA LYS A 33 -4.19 -6.04 6.12
C LYS A 33 -5.71 -6.03 6.09
N GLY A 34 -6.28 -6.10 4.89
CA GLY A 34 -7.72 -6.08 4.69
C GLY A 34 -8.33 -4.68 4.69
N ILE A 35 -9.59 -4.62 4.27
CA ILE A 35 -10.27 -3.36 3.95
C ILE A 35 -10.41 -2.42 5.15
N ASN A 36 -10.81 -2.93 6.31
CA ASN A 36 -11.08 -2.11 7.49
C ASN A 36 -9.80 -1.44 8.01
N GLU A 37 -8.72 -2.21 8.13
CA GLU A 37 -7.44 -1.69 8.64
C GLU A 37 -6.76 -0.76 7.61
N THR A 38 -6.91 -1.06 6.32
CA THR A 38 -6.48 -0.18 5.23
C THR A 38 -7.23 1.17 5.29
N THR A 39 -8.55 1.14 5.42
CA THR A 39 -9.39 2.35 5.53
C THR A 39 -8.95 3.22 6.71
N LYS A 40 -8.79 2.63 7.90
CA LYS A 40 -8.31 3.35 9.09
C LYS A 40 -6.93 3.99 8.88
N ALA A 41 -6.01 3.28 8.23
CA ALA A 41 -4.67 3.82 7.97
C ALA A 41 -4.67 5.00 7.02
N ILE A 42 -5.54 4.95 6.00
CA ILE A 42 -5.75 6.08 5.08
C ILE A 42 -6.34 7.27 5.83
N GLU A 43 -7.40 7.06 6.62
CA GLU A 43 -8.07 8.13 7.37
C GLU A 43 -7.14 8.84 8.36
N ARG A 44 -6.28 8.06 9.03
CA ARG A 44 -5.28 8.55 10.00
C ARG A 44 -4.02 9.13 9.36
N GLY A 45 -3.85 9.01 8.05
CA GLY A 45 -2.63 9.45 7.35
C GLY A 45 -1.40 8.60 7.68
N GLU A 46 -1.58 7.36 8.16
CA GLU A 46 -0.49 6.43 8.46
C GLU A 46 0.04 5.72 7.21
N ALA A 47 -0.76 5.66 6.13
CA ALA A 47 -0.44 4.89 4.93
C ALA A 47 0.50 5.66 3.99
N LYS A 48 1.66 5.06 3.69
CA LYS A 48 2.62 5.54 2.68
C LYS A 48 2.27 5.08 1.26
N LEU A 49 1.68 3.91 1.13
CA LEU A 49 1.19 3.32 -0.13
C LEU A 49 0.03 2.38 0.16
N VAL A 50 -1.00 2.41 -0.69
CA VAL A 50 -2.14 1.48 -0.64
C VAL A 50 -2.16 0.59 -1.88
N ILE A 51 -2.40 -0.70 -1.70
CA ILE A 51 -2.47 -1.68 -2.78
C ILE A 51 -3.86 -2.34 -2.73
N VAL A 52 -4.56 -2.37 -3.86
CA VAL A 52 -5.92 -2.91 -4.00
C VAL A 52 -5.92 -4.03 -5.05
N ALA A 53 -6.61 -5.13 -4.76
CA ALA A 53 -6.75 -6.23 -5.71
C ALA A 53 -7.82 -5.95 -6.79
N GLU A 54 -7.60 -6.41 -8.02
CA GLU A 54 -8.52 -6.24 -9.15
C GLU A 54 -9.59 -7.34 -9.26
N ASP A 55 -9.36 -8.51 -8.64
CA ASP A 55 -10.27 -9.66 -8.62
C ASP A 55 -11.20 -9.68 -7.38
N VAL A 56 -11.53 -8.50 -6.86
CA VAL A 56 -12.45 -8.34 -5.73
C VAL A 56 -13.89 -8.46 -6.23
N ASP A 57 -14.62 -9.33 -5.54
CA ASP A 57 -16.02 -9.61 -5.80
C ASP A 57 -16.70 -9.89 -4.46
N PRO A 58 -17.77 -9.16 -4.09
CA PRO A 58 -18.35 -7.99 -4.78
C PRO A 58 -17.44 -6.74 -4.81
N GLU A 59 -17.56 -5.90 -5.84
CA GLU A 59 -16.67 -4.74 -6.07
C GLU A 59 -16.89 -3.60 -5.05
N GLU A 60 -18.07 -3.55 -4.46
CA GLU A 60 -18.52 -2.64 -3.41
C GLU A 60 -17.61 -2.66 -2.18
N ILE A 61 -16.87 -3.76 -1.96
CA ILE A 61 -15.92 -3.91 -0.85
C ILE A 61 -14.77 -2.92 -0.95
N VAL A 62 -14.31 -2.58 -2.16
CA VAL A 62 -13.11 -1.75 -2.37
C VAL A 62 -13.39 -0.44 -3.11
N LEU A 63 -14.64 -0.21 -3.52
CA LEU A 63 -15.07 0.94 -4.33
C LEU A 63 -14.65 2.30 -3.73
N HIS A 64 -14.69 2.43 -2.41
CA HIS A 64 -14.37 3.69 -1.71
C HIS A 64 -12.87 3.96 -1.56
N ILE A 65 -12.01 2.95 -1.72
CA ILE A 65 -10.58 3.07 -1.40
C ILE A 65 -9.85 4.05 -2.33
N PRO A 66 -10.00 3.99 -3.67
CA PRO A 66 -9.32 4.95 -4.56
C PRO A 66 -9.69 6.39 -4.25
N GLY A 67 -10.98 6.69 -4.04
CA GLY A 67 -11.45 8.04 -3.72
C GLY A 67 -10.88 8.56 -2.40
N LEU A 68 -10.85 7.72 -1.36
CA LEU A 68 -10.29 8.09 -0.07
C LEU A 68 -8.77 8.35 -0.15
N CYS A 69 -8.05 7.59 -0.99
CA CYS A 69 -6.63 7.81 -1.24
C CYS A 69 -6.38 9.13 -1.97
N GLU A 70 -7.20 9.47 -2.97
CA GLU A 70 -7.16 10.75 -3.68
C GLU A 70 -7.40 11.94 -2.74
N GLU A 71 -8.44 11.86 -1.90
CA GLU A 71 -8.77 12.92 -0.92
C GLU A 71 -7.64 13.16 0.09
N LYS A 72 -6.98 12.08 0.55
CA LYS A 72 -5.89 12.16 1.53
C LYS A 72 -4.52 12.40 0.90
N GLY A 73 -4.41 12.38 -0.43
CA GLY A 73 -3.13 12.48 -1.14
C GLY A 73 -2.20 11.30 -0.86
N ILE A 74 -2.77 10.11 -0.67
CA ILE A 74 -2.02 8.87 -0.44
C ILE A 74 -1.87 8.13 -1.78
N PRO A 75 -0.64 7.79 -2.19
CA PRO A 75 -0.42 6.97 -3.37
C PRO A 75 -1.11 5.61 -3.24
N PHE A 76 -1.75 5.15 -4.31
CA PHE A 76 -2.32 3.81 -4.38
C PHE A 76 -2.01 3.14 -5.71
N MET A 77 -2.12 1.81 -5.77
CA MET A 77 -1.93 1.03 -6.99
C MET A 77 -2.78 -0.24 -6.97
N PHE A 78 -2.86 -0.91 -8.12
CA PHE A 78 -3.65 -2.12 -8.28
C PHE A 78 -2.78 -3.35 -8.54
N VAL A 79 -3.21 -4.50 -8.05
CA VAL A 79 -2.60 -5.81 -8.33
C VAL A 79 -3.66 -6.79 -8.82
N ALA A 80 -3.29 -7.68 -9.74
CA ALA A 80 -4.25 -8.54 -10.42
C ALA A 80 -5.04 -9.45 -9.46
N GLU A 81 -4.37 -10.08 -8.49
CA GLU A 81 -4.97 -11.14 -7.66
C GLU A 81 -4.86 -10.88 -6.15
N LYS A 82 -5.99 -10.98 -5.45
CA LYS A 82 -6.08 -10.95 -3.97
C LYS A 82 -5.26 -12.05 -3.32
N LYS A 83 -5.11 -13.20 -3.99
CA LYS A 83 -4.31 -14.33 -3.50
C LYS A 83 -2.83 -13.99 -3.45
N ALA A 84 -2.32 -13.32 -4.49
CA ALA A 84 -0.93 -12.84 -4.51
C ALA A 84 -0.69 -11.79 -3.42
N LEU A 85 -1.62 -10.84 -3.28
CA LEU A 85 -1.54 -9.81 -2.24
C LEU A 85 -1.60 -10.41 -0.82
N GLY A 86 -2.47 -11.39 -0.60
CA GLY A 86 -2.61 -12.09 0.68
C GLY A 86 -1.34 -12.86 1.04
N LYS A 87 -0.77 -13.59 0.06
CA LYS A 87 0.50 -14.31 0.23
C LYS A 87 1.64 -13.35 0.61
N ALA A 88 1.80 -12.25 -0.12
CA ALA A 88 2.81 -11.23 0.19
C ALA A 88 2.61 -10.61 1.57
N ALA A 89 1.36 -10.42 2.00
CA ALA A 89 1.00 -9.93 3.32
C ALA A 89 1.15 -10.99 4.43
N GLY A 90 1.69 -12.18 4.15
CA GLY A 90 1.85 -13.27 5.11
C GLY A 90 0.52 -13.85 5.60
N LEU A 91 -0.50 -13.86 4.75
CA LEU A 91 -1.81 -14.47 5.03
C LEU A 91 -1.93 -15.81 4.30
N GLY A 92 -2.60 -16.78 4.94
CA GLY A 92 -2.98 -18.05 4.30
C GLY A 92 -4.16 -17.94 3.32
N VAL A 93 -4.72 -16.73 3.17
CA VAL A 93 -5.90 -16.43 2.35
C VAL A 93 -5.66 -15.14 1.55
N GLY A 94 -6.47 -14.91 0.51
CA GLY A 94 -6.41 -13.67 -0.25
C GLY A 94 -6.87 -12.45 0.55
N THR A 95 -6.40 -11.26 0.18
CA THR A 95 -6.83 -9.99 0.79
C THR A 95 -7.14 -8.94 -0.27
N SER A 96 -8.21 -8.18 -0.07
CA SER A 96 -8.70 -7.20 -1.05
C SER A 96 -7.89 -5.91 -1.08
N ALA A 97 -7.27 -5.54 0.05
CA ALA A 97 -6.48 -4.32 0.16
C ALA A 97 -5.43 -4.42 1.27
N VAL A 98 -4.31 -3.74 1.07
CA VAL A 98 -3.22 -3.60 2.04
C VAL A 98 -2.73 -2.15 2.05
N ALA A 99 -2.53 -1.57 3.23
CA ALA A 99 -1.78 -0.32 3.38
C ALA A 99 -0.40 -0.61 3.96
N ILE A 100 0.64 -0.01 3.37
CA ILE A 100 2.00 -0.01 3.91
C ILE A 100 2.14 1.26 4.75
N ALA A 101 2.27 1.10 6.07
CA ALA A 101 2.55 2.22 6.99
C ALA A 101 4.06 2.41 7.21
N LYS A 102 4.80 1.29 7.28
CA LYS A 102 6.25 1.27 7.41
C LYS A 102 6.83 0.16 6.53
N ALA A 103 7.75 0.50 5.64
CA ALA A 103 8.33 -0.48 4.71
C ALA A 103 9.56 -1.20 5.27
N GLY A 104 10.20 -0.67 6.33
CA GLY A 104 11.32 -1.35 6.97
C GLY A 104 12.49 -1.59 6.00
N ALA A 105 13.00 -2.81 5.95
CA ALA A 105 13.99 -3.23 4.94
C ALA A 105 13.56 -2.97 3.48
N GLY A 106 12.26 -2.82 3.21
CA GLY A 106 11.71 -2.52 1.89
C GLY A 106 11.67 -1.03 1.51
N GLU A 107 12.17 -0.09 2.32
CA GLU A 107 12.05 1.36 2.06
C GLU A 107 12.66 1.80 0.73
N GLY A 108 13.83 1.25 0.35
CA GLY A 108 14.44 1.54 -0.95
C GLY A 108 13.57 1.09 -2.12
N ALA A 109 12.98 -0.11 -2.02
CA ALA A 109 12.07 -0.63 -3.04
C ALA A 109 10.74 0.15 -3.07
N LEU A 110 10.21 0.54 -1.91
CA LEU A 110 9.01 1.38 -1.82
C LEU A 110 9.22 2.71 -2.56
N ARG A 111 10.37 3.36 -2.35
CA ARG A 111 10.69 4.62 -3.03
C ARG A 111 10.68 4.47 -4.56
N LEU A 112 11.28 3.39 -5.08
CA LEU A 112 11.28 3.10 -6.51
C LEU A 112 9.88 2.84 -7.05
N VAL A 113 9.03 2.15 -6.28
CA VAL A 113 7.63 1.92 -6.64
C VAL A 113 6.88 3.25 -6.72
N LEU A 114 7.02 4.12 -5.71
CA LEU A 114 6.38 5.44 -5.68
C LEU A 114 6.83 6.35 -6.82
N GLU A 115 8.13 6.36 -7.15
CA GLU A 115 8.68 7.11 -8.27
C GLU A 115 8.06 6.65 -9.60
N LYS A 116 8.04 5.34 -9.86
CA LYS A 116 7.46 4.78 -11.08
C LYS A 116 5.94 4.98 -11.16
N LEU A 117 5.26 4.94 -10.02
CA LEU A 117 3.82 5.15 -9.93
C LEU A 117 3.42 6.57 -10.37
N SER A 118 4.29 7.57 -10.18
CA SER A 118 4.05 8.94 -10.64
C SER A 118 3.88 9.08 -12.16
N GLY A 119 4.42 8.15 -12.95
CA GLY A 119 4.28 8.11 -14.41
C GLY A 119 3.03 7.37 -14.89
N VAL A 120 2.28 6.74 -13.98
CA VAL A 120 1.16 5.83 -14.29
C VAL A 120 -0.15 6.27 -13.63
N ALA A 121 -0.08 6.85 -12.44
CA ALA A 121 -1.23 7.30 -11.65
C ALA A 121 -1.41 8.83 -11.74
N PRO A 122 -2.63 9.37 -11.52
CA PRO A 122 -2.84 10.82 -11.38
C PRO A 122 -1.98 11.39 -10.25
N ALA A 123 -1.58 12.66 -10.36
CA ALA A 123 -0.55 13.32 -9.55
C ALA A 123 -0.89 13.47 -8.05
N VAL A 124 -0.90 12.37 -7.28
CA VAL A 124 -1.06 12.35 -5.81
C VAL A 124 0.27 12.30 -5.04
N VAL A 125 1.41 12.22 -5.74
CA VAL A 125 2.72 11.84 -5.16
C VAL A 125 3.42 12.97 -4.37
N ALA A 126 2.85 14.17 -4.31
CA ALA A 126 3.57 15.37 -3.87
C ALA A 126 3.68 15.58 -2.34
N LYS A 127 2.98 14.82 -1.48
CA LYS A 127 2.94 15.10 -0.02
C LYS A 127 3.73 14.15 0.89
N HIS A 128 3.96 12.90 0.49
CA HIS A 128 4.53 11.90 1.42
C HIS A 128 6.07 11.84 1.48
N ALA A 129 6.77 12.56 0.59
CA ALA A 129 8.23 12.59 0.57
C ALA A 129 8.87 13.51 1.64
N ALA A 130 8.09 14.32 2.36
CA ALA A 130 8.61 15.38 3.23
C ALA A 130 8.59 15.09 4.75
N GLU A 131 7.95 14.00 5.22
CA GLU A 131 7.84 13.70 6.66
C GLU A 131 8.48 12.36 7.05
N GLU A 132 9.74 12.12 6.66
CA GLU A 132 10.60 11.25 7.47
C GLU A 132 11.25 12.07 8.59
N LYS A 133 10.52 12.25 9.69
CA LYS A 133 11.16 12.63 10.96
C LYS A 133 11.88 11.37 11.47
N PRO A 134 13.21 11.39 11.71
CA PRO A 134 13.95 10.21 12.13
C PRO A 134 13.40 9.72 13.46
N ALA A 135 12.95 8.47 13.50
CA ALA A 135 12.51 7.81 14.72
C ALA A 135 13.63 7.89 15.77
N ALA A 136 13.39 8.64 16.84
CA ALA A 136 14.34 8.86 17.91
C ALA A 136 14.72 7.52 18.57
N LYS A 137 16.02 7.21 18.55
CA LYS A 137 16.64 6.14 19.33
C LYS A 137 16.26 6.27 20.81
N LYS A 138 15.42 5.38 21.33
CA LYS A 138 15.24 5.24 22.78
C LYS A 138 16.42 4.41 23.31
N LYS A 139 17.47 5.12 23.74
CA LYS A 139 18.62 4.53 24.45
C LYS A 139 18.14 3.81 25.71
N GLU A 140 18.60 2.58 25.86
CA GLU A 140 18.69 1.88 27.15
C GLU A 140 19.39 2.77 28.18
N LYS A 141 18.78 2.90 29.37
CA LYS A 141 19.54 3.06 30.61
C LYS A 141 18.90 2.18 31.67
N LYS A 142 19.53 1.02 31.85
CA LYS A 142 19.49 0.18 33.04
C LYS A 142 19.98 1.03 34.21
N GLY A 143 19.13 1.22 35.21
CA GLY A 143 19.45 1.73 36.53
C GLY A 143 19.12 0.66 37.55
#